data_AF-A0A4C1WWW9-F1
#
_entry.id   AF-A0A4C1WWW9-F1
#
_cell.length_a   1.000
_cell.length_b   1.000
_cell.length_c   1.000
_cell.angle_alpha   90.00
_cell.angle_beta   90.00
_cell.angle_gamma   90.00
#
_symmetry.space_group_name_H-M   'P 1'
#
loop_
_entity.id
_entity.type
_entity.pdbx_description
1 polymer ?
#
loop_
_entity_poly.entity_id
_entity_poly.type
_entity_poly.pdbx_seq_one_letter_code
_entity_poly.pdbx_strand_id
1 'polypeptide(L)'
;MDYYKKQQGSIIFLSAPGGTGKTFWINLFLAEIRANKEIVFALASSGIAPTVMDGGRTAHSGLKLPLNVADYEFPVCDITQSSARAQILKQCKAIIWDESTIAYIKSLEALKRTLQDVRYNTNVTEDVLLMLSDDFRQTLPVIRKLTSADDINTCL
;
A
#
# COMPACT_ATOMS: atom_id res chain seq x y z
N MET A 1 3.54 -13.80 10.93
CA MET A 1 3.40 -12.99 12.16
C MET A 1 4.74 -12.56 12.76
N ASP A 2 5.78 -13.40 12.67
CA ASP A 2 7.08 -13.08 13.28
C ASP A 2 7.76 -11.83 12.72
N TYR A 3 7.55 -11.51 11.44
CA TYR A 3 8.03 -10.26 10.84
C TYR A 3 7.44 -9.00 11.50
N TYR A 4 6.14 -9.03 11.84
CA TYR A 4 5.50 -7.94 12.58
C TYR A 4 6.05 -7.83 14.01
N LYS A 5 6.19 -8.98 14.69
CA LYS A 5 6.63 -9.05 16.09
C LYS A 5 8.08 -8.62 16.30
N LYS A 6 8.94 -8.73 15.28
CA LYS A 6 10.34 -8.31 15.35
C LYS A 6 10.53 -6.79 15.26
N GLN A 7 9.47 -6.01 15.01
CA GLN A 7 9.50 -4.54 14.81
C GLN A 7 10.58 -4.06 13.83
N GLN A 8 11.06 -4.95 12.96
CA GLN A 8 11.88 -4.58 11.83
C GLN A 8 10.92 -4.27 10.70
N GLY A 9 10.87 -3.00 10.33
CA GLY A 9 10.18 -2.59 9.14
C GLY A 9 10.68 -3.43 7.97
N SER A 10 9.71 -3.84 7.18
CA SER A 10 9.90 -4.81 6.11
C SER A 10 8.82 -4.57 5.08
N ILE A 11 9.15 -4.87 3.83
CA ILE A 11 8.17 -4.96 2.76
C ILE A 11 7.90 -6.46 2.57
N ILE A 12 6.64 -6.86 2.72
CA ILE A 12 6.20 -8.24 2.53
C ILE A 12 5.25 -8.28 1.36
N PHE A 13 5.41 -9.27 0.49
CA PHE A 13 4.49 -9.52 -0.60
C PHE A 13 3.64 -10.77 -0.33
N LEU A 14 2.32 -10.63 -0.29
CA LEU A 14 1.36 -11.70 -0.18
C LEU A 14 0.79 -12.01 -1.56
N SER A 15 1.40 -12.98 -2.25
CA SER A 15 0.90 -13.49 -3.53
C SER A 15 0.07 -14.75 -3.28
N ALA A 16 -1.20 -14.73 -3.66
CA ALA A 16 -2.03 -15.94 -3.60
C ALA A 16 -3.08 -15.93 -4.72
N PRO A 17 -3.31 -17.08 -5.38
CA PRO A 17 -4.31 -17.18 -6.44
C PRO A 17 -5.71 -16.89 -5.91
N GLY A 18 -6.62 -16.46 -6.78
CA GLY A 18 -8.03 -16.27 -6.42
C GLY A 18 -8.63 -17.50 -5.73
N GLY A 19 -9.47 -17.26 -4.73
CA GLY A 19 -10.15 -18.30 -3.95
C GLY A 19 -9.31 -18.92 -2.82
N THR A 20 -8.06 -18.49 -2.58
CA THR A 20 -7.20 -19.05 -1.52
C THR A 20 -7.36 -18.39 -0.14
N GLY A 21 -8.34 -17.51 0.03
CA GLY A 21 -8.58 -16.86 1.32
C GLY A 21 -7.60 -15.73 1.65
N LYS A 22 -6.94 -15.14 0.65
CA LYS A 22 -6.05 -13.97 0.83
C LYS A 22 -6.71 -12.83 1.60
N THR A 23 -7.92 -12.45 1.21
CA THR A 23 -8.71 -11.42 1.90
C THR A 23 -9.04 -11.79 3.34
N PHE A 24 -9.34 -13.08 3.61
CA PHE A 24 -9.55 -13.57 4.97
C PHE A 24 -8.28 -13.40 5.82
N TRP A 25 -7.12 -13.76 5.27
CA TRP A 25 -5.82 -13.56 5.93
C TRP A 25 -5.52 -12.08 6.20
N ILE A 26 -5.77 -11.20 5.23
CA ILE A 26 -5.63 -9.75 5.39
C ILE A 26 -6.50 -9.26 6.55
N ASN A 27 -7.77 -9.65 6.59
CA ASN A 27 -8.67 -9.25 7.68
C ASN A 27 -8.27 -9.81 9.04
N LEU A 28 -7.80 -11.06 9.09
CA LEU A 28 -7.27 -11.64 10.32
C LEU A 28 -6.05 -10.86 10.81
N PHE A 29 -5.16 -10.46 9.91
CA PHE A 29 -3.97 -9.67 10.23
C PHE A 29 -4.33 -8.25 10.69
N LEU A 30 -5.30 -7.60 10.04
CA LEU A 30 -5.86 -6.31 10.48
C LEU A 30 -6.45 -6.40 11.89
N ALA A 31 -7.23 -7.44 12.16
CA ALA A 31 -7.86 -7.67 13.45
C ALA A 31 -6.82 -7.86 14.56
N GLU A 32 -5.75 -8.64 14.31
CA GLU A 32 -4.66 -8.85 15.27
C GLU A 32 -3.98 -7.53 15.67
N ILE A 33 -3.60 -6.70 14.68
CA ILE A 33 -2.94 -5.40 14.97
C ILE A 33 -3.87 -4.48 15.75
N ARG A 34 -5.15 -4.43 15.37
CA ARG A 34 -6.14 -3.59 16.06
C ARG A 34 -6.46 -4.11 17.46
N ALA A 35 -6.43 -5.42 17.68
CA ALA A 35 -6.58 -6.02 19.01
C ALA A 35 -5.46 -5.58 19.96
N ASN A 36 -4.25 -5.35 19.43
CA ASN A 36 -3.13 -4.77 20.17
C ASN A 36 -3.24 -3.24 20.34
N LYS A 37 -4.35 -2.62 19.93
CA LYS A 37 -4.61 -1.17 19.94
C LYS A 37 -3.62 -0.37 19.07
N GLU A 38 -3.03 -1.03 18.08
CA GLU A 38 -2.09 -0.42 17.16
C GLU A 38 -2.81 0.03 15.87
N ILE A 39 -2.23 1.01 15.19
CA ILE A 39 -2.83 1.62 14.01
C ILE A 39 -2.32 0.91 12.75
N VAL A 40 -3.26 0.42 11.93
CA VAL A 40 -2.99 -0.16 10.61
C VAL A 40 -3.87 0.47 9.54
N PHE A 41 -3.26 0.80 8.40
CA PHE A 41 -3.99 1.24 7.21
C PHE A 41 -4.36 0.02 6.36
N ALA A 42 -5.64 -0.11 6.04
CA ALA A 42 -6.16 -1.06 5.06
C ALA A 42 -6.46 -0.30 3.76
N LEU A 43 -5.65 -0.54 2.73
CA LEU A 43 -5.75 0.11 1.43
C LEU A 43 -6.03 -0.93 0.35
N ALA A 44 -6.75 -0.54 -0.69
CA ALA A 44 -6.81 -1.31 -1.92
C ALA A 44 -6.83 -0.41 -3.16
N SER A 45 -6.42 -0.94 -4.32
CA SER A 45 -6.38 -0.16 -5.56
C SER A 45 -7.77 -0.02 -6.21
N SER A 46 -8.57 -1.09 -6.28
CA SER A 46 -9.95 -1.04 -6.79
C SER A 46 -10.90 -0.29 -5.88
N GLY A 47 -12.00 0.18 -6.44
CA GLY A 47 -13.11 0.79 -5.69
C GLY A 47 -13.87 -0.20 -4.81
N ILE A 48 -13.90 -1.50 -5.17
CA ILE A 48 -14.72 -2.51 -4.48
C ILE A 48 -13.92 -3.28 -3.43
N ALA A 49 -12.64 -3.56 -3.69
CA ALA A 49 -11.77 -4.31 -2.77
C ALA A 49 -11.73 -3.77 -1.31
N PRO A 50 -11.74 -2.45 -1.04
CA PRO A 50 -11.75 -1.96 0.33
C PRO A 50 -13.01 -2.35 1.12
N THR A 51 -14.13 -2.61 0.46
CA THR A 51 -15.40 -2.93 1.14
C THR A 51 -15.38 -4.25 1.88
N VAL A 52 -14.49 -5.17 1.48
CA VAL A 52 -14.29 -6.46 2.14
C VAL A 52 -13.12 -6.45 3.13
N MET A 53 -12.43 -5.32 3.28
CA MET A 53 -11.36 -5.13 4.26
C MET A 53 -11.89 -4.33 5.45
N ASP A 54 -11.65 -4.79 6.68
CA ASP A 54 -12.07 -4.03 7.85
C ASP A 54 -11.38 -2.64 7.89
N GLY A 55 -12.16 -1.56 7.96
CA GLY A 55 -11.66 -0.19 7.86
C GLY A 55 -10.98 0.16 6.53
N GLY A 56 -11.26 -0.60 5.47
CA GLY A 56 -10.65 -0.44 4.15
C GLY A 56 -10.97 0.91 3.49
N ARG A 57 -9.98 1.45 2.77
CA ARG A 57 -10.17 2.59 1.86
C ARG A 57 -9.46 2.34 0.54
N THR A 58 -9.90 3.00 -0.54
CA THR A 58 -9.09 3.03 -1.76
C THR A 58 -7.76 3.71 -1.48
N ALA A 59 -6.66 3.30 -2.11
CA ALA A 59 -5.36 3.94 -1.92
C ALA A 59 -5.42 5.45 -2.23
N HIS A 60 -6.15 5.83 -3.28
CA HIS A 60 -6.41 7.23 -3.63
C HIS A 60 -7.03 8.03 -2.49
N SER A 61 -8.15 7.57 -1.91
CA SER A 61 -8.80 8.28 -0.81
C SER A 61 -8.04 8.11 0.52
N GLY A 62 -7.38 6.95 0.69
CA GLY A 62 -6.63 6.46 1.83
C GLY A 62 -5.33 7.21 2.08
N LEU A 63 -4.69 7.66 1.00
CA LEU A 63 -3.43 8.38 1.03
C LEU A 63 -3.53 9.77 0.41
N LYS A 64 -4.64 10.17 -0.22
CA LYS A 64 -4.68 11.39 -1.05
C LYS A 64 -3.64 11.33 -2.18
N LEU A 65 -3.54 10.16 -2.84
CA LEU A 65 -2.69 10.01 -4.02
C LEU A 65 -3.22 10.91 -5.15
N PRO A 66 -2.36 11.62 -5.88
CA PRO A 66 -2.74 12.29 -7.11
C PRO A 66 -3.39 11.31 -8.09
N LEU A 67 -4.36 11.74 -8.90
CA LEU A 67 -4.94 10.84 -9.92
C LEU A 67 -3.95 10.55 -11.05
N ASN A 68 -3.10 11.52 -11.35
CA ASN A 68 -2.11 11.45 -12.43
C ASN A 68 -0.71 11.18 -11.88
N VAL A 69 -0.55 10.21 -10.97
CA VAL A 69 0.77 9.90 -10.36
C VAL A 69 1.83 9.64 -11.43
N ALA A 70 1.44 9.11 -12.60
CA ALA A 70 2.30 8.85 -13.74
C ALA A 70 2.97 10.10 -14.33
N ASP A 71 2.33 11.27 -14.22
CA ASP A 71 2.82 12.50 -14.85
C ASP A 71 3.87 13.23 -13.99
N TYR A 72 3.97 12.88 -12.71
CA TYR A 72 4.94 13.48 -11.80
C TYR A 72 6.27 12.71 -11.83
N GLU A 73 7.38 13.45 -11.87
CA GLU A 73 8.73 12.90 -11.71
C GLU A 73 8.99 12.48 -10.26
N PHE A 74 8.53 13.31 -9.31
CA PHE A 74 8.62 13.07 -7.87
C PHE A 74 7.24 13.07 -7.24
N PRO A 75 6.40 12.04 -7.48
CA PRO A 75 5.07 11.99 -6.89
C PRO A 75 5.16 11.93 -5.36
N VAL A 76 4.24 12.64 -4.71
CA VAL A 76 3.99 12.61 -3.27
C VAL A 76 2.48 12.57 -3.04
N CYS A 77 2.08 12.02 -1.90
CA CYS A 77 0.69 12.10 -1.47
C CYS A 77 0.36 13.51 -0.99
N ASP A 78 -0.85 14.01 -1.28
CA ASP A 78 -1.34 15.31 -0.81
C ASP A 78 -1.75 15.24 0.68
N ILE A 79 -0.73 15.09 1.53
CA ILE A 79 -0.84 15.01 2.98
C ILE A 79 0.18 15.97 3.57
N THR A 80 -0.32 17.06 4.17
CA THR A 80 0.55 18.00 4.90
C THR A 80 0.93 17.43 6.28
N GLN A 81 2.14 17.76 6.76
CA GLN A 81 2.66 17.27 8.05
C GLN A 81 1.79 17.66 9.27
N SER A 82 1.06 18.77 9.17
CA SER A 82 0.14 19.25 10.21
C SER A 82 -1.25 18.60 10.14
N SER A 83 -1.56 17.86 9.08
CA SER A 83 -2.86 17.22 8.92
C SER A 83 -3.08 16.10 9.94
N ALA A 84 -4.34 15.86 10.32
CA ALA A 84 -4.72 14.73 11.16
C ALA A 84 -4.27 13.39 10.55
N ARG A 85 -4.27 13.29 9.21
CA ARG A 85 -3.84 12.09 8.49
C ARG A 85 -2.34 11.83 8.65
N ALA A 86 -1.51 12.87 8.61
CA ALA A 86 -0.09 12.76 8.92
C ALA A 86 0.12 12.27 10.35
N GLN A 87 -0.64 12.75 11.34
CA GLN A 87 -0.52 12.28 12.73
C GLN A 87 -0.84 10.78 12.86
N ILE A 88 -1.87 10.29 12.17
CA ILE A 88 -2.21 8.86 12.14
C ILE A 88 -1.09 8.07 11.43
N LEU A 89 -0.57 8.58 10.31
CA LEU A 89 0.54 7.97 9.57
C LEU A 89 1.87 7.98 10.34
N LYS A 90 2.10 8.91 11.28
CA LYS A 90 3.24 8.89 12.21
C LYS A 90 3.16 7.75 13.23
N GLN A 91 1.94 7.37 13.60
CA GLN A 91 1.70 6.37 14.66
C GLN A 91 1.43 4.96 14.10
N CYS A 92 1.15 4.83 12.80
CA CYS A 92 0.85 3.53 12.20
C CYS A 92 2.02 2.53 12.35
N LYS A 93 1.67 1.26 12.55
CA LYS A 93 2.65 0.15 12.62
C LYS A 93 2.68 -0.67 11.34
N ALA A 94 1.58 -0.65 10.60
CA ALA A 94 1.50 -1.33 9.32
C ALA A 94 0.63 -0.58 8.30
N ILE A 95 0.92 -0.84 7.03
CA ILE A 95 0.10 -0.48 5.89
C ILE A 95 -0.07 -1.75 5.07
N ILE A 96 -1.32 -2.17 4.87
CA ILE A 96 -1.67 -3.27 3.98
C ILE A 96 -2.29 -2.66 2.74
N TRP A 97 -1.80 -3.06 1.58
CA TRP A 97 -2.30 -2.61 0.29
C TRP A 97 -2.65 -3.82 -0.56
N ASP A 98 -3.94 -4.07 -0.75
CA ASP A 98 -4.45 -5.13 -1.61
C ASP A 98 -4.63 -4.67 -3.06
N GLU A 99 -4.50 -5.60 -4.01
CA GLU A 99 -4.42 -5.31 -5.45
C GLU A 99 -3.33 -4.28 -5.76
N SER A 100 -2.18 -4.38 -5.09
CA SER A 100 -1.04 -3.52 -5.34
C SER A 100 -0.28 -4.00 -6.59
N THR A 101 -0.84 -3.72 -7.77
CA THR A 101 -0.21 -4.09 -9.05
C THR A 101 1.02 -3.24 -9.34
N ILE A 102 1.99 -3.81 -10.06
CA ILE A 102 3.23 -3.15 -10.53
C ILE A 102 2.96 -1.88 -11.36
N ALA A 103 1.78 -1.72 -11.97
CA ALA A 103 1.35 -0.48 -12.64
C ALA A 103 1.52 0.80 -11.80
N TYR A 104 1.58 0.66 -10.47
CA TYR A 104 1.59 1.77 -9.53
C TYR A 104 2.92 1.94 -8.79
N ILE A 105 4.07 1.54 -9.35
CA ILE A 105 5.41 1.81 -8.76
C ILE A 105 5.51 3.28 -8.29
N LYS A 106 5.07 4.23 -9.12
CA LYS A 106 5.06 5.66 -8.77
C LYS A 106 4.15 6.00 -7.57
N SER A 107 3.07 5.26 -7.35
CA SER A 107 2.22 5.45 -6.16
C SER A 107 2.87 4.88 -4.91
N LEU A 108 3.60 3.78 -5.05
CA LEU A 108 4.41 3.23 -3.97
C LEU A 108 5.56 4.19 -3.59
N GLU A 109 6.22 4.80 -4.59
CA GLU A 109 7.20 5.87 -4.34
C GLU A 109 6.57 7.07 -3.63
N ALA A 110 5.38 7.50 -4.07
CA ALA A 110 4.65 8.59 -3.44
C ALA A 110 4.36 8.30 -1.97
N LEU A 111 3.91 7.08 -1.67
CA LEU A 111 3.70 6.62 -0.29
C LEU A 111 5.01 6.66 0.50
N LYS A 112 6.10 6.08 -0.05
CA LYS A 112 7.41 6.05 0.63
C LYS A 112 7.92 7.45 0.94
N ARG A 113 7.87 8.36 -0.03
CA ARG A 113 8.30 9.76 0.14
C ARG A 113 7.44 10.49 1.17
N THR A 114 6.11 10.33 1.11
CA THR A 114 5.22 10.93 2.10
C THR A 114 5.49 10.41 3.51
N LEU A 115 5.74 9.11 3.67
CA LEU A 115 6.08 8.59 5.00
C LEU A 115 7.43 9.11 5.49
N GLN A 116 8.41 9.30 4.60
CA GLN A 116 9.72 9.86 4.94
C GLN A 116 9.57 11.30 5.44
N ASP A 117 8.78 12.10 4.71
CA ASP A 117 8.47 13.48 5.05
C ASP A 117 7.69 13.58 6.37
N VAL A 118 6.66 12.76 6.53
CA VAL A 118 5.79 12.79 7.72
C VAL A 118 6.52 12.29 8.97
N ARG A 119 7.44 11.32 8.87
CA ARG A 119 8.11 10.73 10.04
C ARG A 119 9.48 11.30 10.36
N TYR A 120 10.02 12.18 9.52
CA TYR A 120 11.41 12.66 9.60
C TYR A 120 12.44 11.53 9.72
N ASN A 121 12.14 10.36 9.13
CA ASN A 121 13.01 9.20 9.13
C ASN A 121 13.33 8.84 7.67
N THR A 122 14.61 8.82 7.30
CA THR A 122 15.04 8.42 5.95
C THR A 122 14.81 6.93 5.70
N ASN A 123 14.76 6.12 6.76
CA ASN A 123 14.58 4.68 6.73
C ASN A 123 13.20 4.26 7.24
N VAL A 124 12.13 4.89 6.75
CA VAL A 124 10.72 4.58 7.13
C VAL A 124 10.40 3.09 7.11
N THR A 125 10.99 2.38 6.15
CA THR A 125 10.86 0.93 6.01
C THR A 125 11.51 0.15 7.15
N GLU A 126 12.07 0.78 8.19
CA GLU A 126 12.57 0.13 9.42
C GLU A 126 11.56 0.16 10.58
N ASP A 127 10.51 0.99 10.52
CA ASP A 127 9.53 1.16 11.61
C ASP A 127 8.08 0.81 11.22
N VAL A 128 7.80 0.72 9.92
CA VAL A 128 6.47 0.42 9.38
C VAL A 128 6.54 -0.82 8.53
N LEU A 129 5.69 -1.80 8.84
CA LEU A 129 5.47 -2.95 7.98
C LEU A 129 4.62 -2.52 6.76
N LEU A 130 5.14 -2.69 5.56
CA LEU A 130 4.36 -2.55 4.33
C LEU A 130 4.04 -3.95 3.78
N MET A 131 2.76 -4.33 3.81
CA MET A 131 2.28 -5.57 3.20
C MET A 131 1.58 -5.24 1.89
N LEU A 132 2.15 -5.73 0.79
CA LEU A 132 1.59 -5.64 -0.56
C LEU A 132 0.92 -6.97 -0.88
N SER A 133 -0.28 -6.94 -1.44
CA SER A 133 -1.04 -8.13 -1.81
C SER A 133 -1.52 -7.99 -3.24
N ASP A 134 -1.37 -9.06 -4.02
CA ASP A 134 -1.90 -9.12 -5.38
C ASP A 134 -2.17 -10.56 -5.80
N ASP A 135 -2.87 -10.74 -6.92
CA ASP A 135 -2.83 -11.97 -7.69
C ASP A 135 -2.31 -11.66 -9.10
N PHE A 136 -0.99 -11.76 -9.27
CA PHE A 136 -0.32 -11.51 -10.55
C PHE A 136 -0.84 -12.37 -11.71
N ARG A 137 -1.60 -13.45 -11.43
CA ARG A 137 -2.18 -14.32 -12.45
C ARG A 137 -3.58 -13.89 -12.91
N GLN A 138 -4.26 -13.01 -12.17
CA GLN A 138 -5.64 -12.62 -12.47
C GLN A 138 -5.76 -11.28 -13.20
N THR A 139 -4.82 -10.36 -13.03
CA THR A 139 -4.90 -9.03 -13.67
C THR A 139 -3.51 -8.51 -14.04
N LEU A 140 -3.23 -8.46 -15.35
CA LEU A 140 -2.17 -7.60 -15.87
C LEU A 140 -2.55 -6.13 -15.62
N PRO A 141 -1.58 -5.26 -15.31
CA PRO A 141 -1.83 -3.84 -15.18
C PRO A 141 -2.50 -3.29 -16.45
N VAL A 142 -3.66 -2.64 -16.30
CA VAL A 142 -4.32 -1.98 -17.43
C VAL A 142 -3.58 -0.68 -17.73
N ILE A 143 -2.53 -0.75 -18.53
CA ILE A 143 -1.80 0.42 -19.02
C ILE A 143 -2.59 0.99 -20.20
N ARG A 144 -3.33 2.08 -19.98
CA ARG A 144 -3.99 2.80 -21.08
C ARG A 144 -2.95 3.64 -21.82
N LYS A 145 -2.55 3.16 -23.01
CA LYS A 145 -1.76 3.82 -24.07
C LYS A 145 -0.22 3.71 -23.98
N LEU A 146 0.33 2.51 -24.14
CA LEU A 146 1.66 2.36 -24.74
C LEU A 146 1.62 1.23 -25.78
N THR A 147 2.41 1.39 -26.85
CA THR A 147 2.58 0.40 -27.91
C THR A 147 3.26 -0.85 -27.38
N SER A 148 2.97 -2.02 -27.96
CA SER A 148 3.34 -3.37 -27.50
C SER A 148 4.84 -3.63 -27.24
N ALA A 149 5.73 -2.68 -27.54
CA ALA A 149 7.15 -2.75 -27.24
C ALA A 149 7.51 -2.27 -25.82
N ASP A 150 6.65 -1.48 -25.17
CA ASP A 150 6.90 -0.96 -23.80
C ASP A 150 6.45 -1.94 -22.70
N ASP A 151 5.64 -2.94 -23.05
CA ASP A 151 5.08 -3.95 -22.13
C ASP A 151 6.17 -4.85 -21.51
N ILE A 152 7.30 -5.04 -22.20
CA ILE A 152 8.39 -5.91 -21.73
C ILE A 152 9.31 -5.18 -20.75
N ASN A 153 9.50 -3.87 -20.90
CA ASN A 153 10.40 -3.08 -20.04
C ASN A 153 9.77 -2.68 -18.70
N THR A 154 8.47 -2.89 -18.49
CA THR A 154 7.78 -2.56 -17.23
C THR A 154 7.60 -3.78 -16.30
N CYS A 155 8.06 -4.96 -16.69
CA CYS A 155 7.83 -6.21 -15.96
C CYS A 155 9.08 -6.80 -15.26
N LEU A 156 10.19 -6.08 -15.13
CA LEU A 156 11.38 -6.52 -14.39
C LEU A 156 11.94 -5.44 -13.47
#